data_AF-D2PK73-F1
#
_entry.id   AF-D2PK73-F1
#
_cell.length_a   1.000
_cell.length_b   1.000
_cell.length_c   1.000
_cell.angle_alpha   90.00
_cell.angle_beta   90.00
_cell.angle_gamma   90.00
#
_symmetry.space_group_name_H-M   'P 1'
#
loop_
_entity.id
_entity.type
_entity.pdbx_description
1 polymer ?
#
loop_
_entity_poly.entity_id
_entity_poly.type
_entity_poly.pdbx_seq_one_letter_code
_entity_poly.pdbx_strand_id
1 'polypeptide(L)' 'MKEIGLEEIFNELDTEIRKLLTLVHEIKVDIILQKDPQNKVEKAIVLSRRIQNELQVLRK' A
#
# COMPACT_ATOMS: atom_id res chain seq x y z
N MET A 1 7.64 -13.30 23.30
CA MET A 1 8.29 -12.22 22.51
C MET A 1 8.13 -12.39 20.99
N LYS A 2 7.96 -13.60 20.42
CA LYS A 2 7.82 -13.79 18.96
C LYS A 2 6.45 -13.45 18.35
N GLU A 3 5.35 -13.62 19.08
CA GLU A 3 3.98 -13.37 18.54
C GLU A 3 3.65 -11.89 18.37
N ILE A 4 4.07 -11.04 19.32
CA ILE A 4 3.78 -9.59 19.31
C ILE A 4 4.32 -8.93 18.04
N GLY A 5 5.53 -9.29 17.61
CA GLY A 5 6.12 -8.72 16.39
C GLY A 5 5.47 -9.19 15.09
N LEU A 6 4.83 -10.37 15.06
CA LEU A 6 4.16 -10.87 13.86
C LEU A 6 2.82 -10.18 13.65
N GLU A 7 2.07 -9.98 14.74
CA GLU A 7 0.78 -9.27 14.73
C GLU A 7 0.96 -7.80 14.33
N GLU A 8 2.01 -7.14 14.83
CA GLU A 8 2.39 -5.78 14.41
C GLU A 8 2.67 -5.70 12.90
N ILE A 9 3.45 -6.63 12.34
CA ILE A 9 3.72 -6.67 10.89
C ILE A 9 2.43 -6.85 10.08
N PHE A 10 1.54 -7.75 10.51
CA PHE A 10 0.27 -7.94 9.80
C PHE A 10 -0.65 -6.72 9.89
N ASN A 11 -0.68 -6.02 11.03
CA ASN A 11 -1.45 -4.79 11.19
C ASN A 11 -0.89 -3.64 10.32
N GLU A 12 0.43 -3.54 10.20
CA GLU A 12 1.08 -2.58 9.30
C GLU A 12 0.73 -2.90 7.85
N LEU A 13 0.88 -4.17 7.42
CA LEU A 13 0.53 -4.63 6.08
C LEU A 13 -0.94 -4.38 5.73
N ASP A 14 -1.89 -4.68 6.63
CA ASP A 14 -3.31 -4.39 6.41
C ASP A 14 -3.54 -2.89 6.21
N THR A 15 -2.91 -2.06 7.03
CA THR A 15 -2.97 -0.59 6.91
C THR A 15 -2.42 -0.12 5.57
N GLU A 16 -1.28 -0.65 5.13
CA GLU A 16 -0.65 -0.27 3.86
C GLU A 16 -1.47 -0.73 2.65
N ILE A 17 -2.01 -1.95 2.68
CA ILE A 17 -2.88 -2.49 1.63
C ILE A 17 -4.16 -1.66 1.50
N ARG A 18 -4.77 -1.26 2.61
CA ARG A 18 -5.94 -0.36 2.59
C ARG A 18 -5.60 1.00 1.99
N LYS A 19 -4.44 1.57 2.34
CA LYS A 19 -3.96 2.83 1.74
C LYS A 19 -3.75 2.70 0.22
N LEU A 20 -3.18 1.58 -0.22
CA LEU A 20 -2.99 1.31 -1.65
C LEU A 20 -4.34 1.20 -2.38
N LEU A 21 -5.31 0.51 -1.79
CA LEU A 21 -6.67 0.40 -2.34
C LEU A 21 -7.32 1.79 -2.48
N THR A 22 -7.20 2.64 -1.47
CA THR A 22 -7.68 4.03 -1.53
C THR A 22 -6.99 4.81 -2.64
N LEU A 23 -5.66 4.75 -2.75
CA LEU A 23 -4.93 5.44 -3.82
C LEU A 23 -5.37 5.00 -5.21
N VAL A 24 -5.58 3.69 -5.43
CA VAL A 24 -6.08 3.17 -6.71
C VAL A 24 -7.48 3.72 -7.02
N HIS A 25 -8.34 3.81 -6.02
CA HIS A 25 -9.67 4.42 -6.18
C HIS A 25 -9.58 5.91 -6.54
N GLU A 26 -8.73 6.67 -5.84
CA GLU A 26 -8.53 8.10 -6.12
C GLU A 26 -7.93 8.35 -7.51
N ILE A 27 -6.98 7.52 -7.97
CA ILE A 27 -6.45 7.59 -9.34
C ILE A 27 -7.58 7.41 -10.36
N LYS A 28 -8.48 6.43 -10.13
CA LYS A 28 -9.61 6.20 -11.01
C LYS A 28 -10.56 7.40 -11.04
N VAL A 29 -10.83 8.02 -9.89
CA VAL A 29 -11.64 9.23 -9.77
C VAL A 29 -10.99 10.41 -10.50
N ASP A 30 -9.69 10.63 -10.34
CA ASP A 30 -8.96 11.70 -11.03
C ASP A 30 -9.09 11.55 -12.56
N ILE A 31 -8.92 10.33 -13.08
CA ILE A 31 -9.08 10.05 -14.51
C ILE A 31 -10.49 10.38 -14.99
N ILE A 32 -11.53 9.98 -14.24
CA ILE A 32 -12.94 10.28 -14.58
C ILE A 32 -13.18 11.80 -14.59
N LEU A 33 -12.56 12.51 -13.65
CA LEU A 33 -12.66 13.97 -13.51
C LEU A 33 -11.69 14.74 -14.42
N GLN A 34 -10.94 14.06 -15.29
CA GLN A 34 -9.91 14.65 -16.16
C GLN A 34 -8.85 15.46 -15.39
N LYS A 35 -8.54 15.03 -14.16
CA LYS A 35 -7.44 15.55 -13.35
C LYS A 35 -6.18 14.71 -13.58
N ASP A 36 -5.01 15.31 -13.42
CA ASP A 36 -3.73 14.60 -13.51
C ASP A 36 -3.53 13.66 -12.29
N PRO A 37 -3.47 12.33 -12.49
CA PRO A 37 -3.29 11.37 -11.41
C PRO A 37 -1.81 11.08 -11.09
N GLN A 38 -0.83 11.68 -11.80
CA GLN A 38 0.56 11.22 -11.80
C GLN A 38 1.18 11.10 -10.41
N ASN A 39 0.93 12.08 -9.53
CA ASN A 39 1.42 12.06 -8.15
C ASN A 39 0.84 10.86 -7.37
N LYS A 40 -0.46 10.58 -7.54
CA LYS A 40 -1.10 9.44 -6.86
C LYS A 40 -0.58 8.11 -7.40
N VAL A 41 -0.32 8.03 -8.72
CA VAL A 41 0.30 6.85 -9.35
C VAL A 41 1.70 6.59 -8.77
N GLU A 42 2.54 7.62 -8.67
CA GLU A 42 3.88 7.49 -8.11
C GLU A 42 3.84 7.02 -6.65
N LYS A 43 2.95 7.60 -5.83
CA LYS A 43 2.73 7.15 -4.44
C LYS A 43 2.28 5.69 -4.37
N ALA A 44 1.37 5.26 -5.26
CA ALA A 44 0.91 3.87 -5.30
C ALA A 44 2.05 2.90 -5.62
N ILE A 45 2.94 3.24 -6.55
CA ILE A 45 4.11 2.42 -6.91
C ILE A 45 5.10 2.31 -5.74
N VAL A 46 5.37 3.41 -5.04
CA VAL A 46 6.25 3.40 -3.86
C VAL A 46 5.64 2.53 -2.76
N LEU A 47 4.36 2.69 -2.47
CA LEU A 47 3.66 1.91 -1.45
C LEU A 47 3.60 0.43 -1.80
N SER A 48 3.34 0.06 -3.06
CA SER A 48 3.32 -1.34 -3.48
C SER A 48 4.68 -2.03 -3.32
N ARG A 49 5.78 -1.30 -3.56
CA ARG A 49 7.14 -1.81 -3.33
C ARG A 49 7.42 -2.04 -1.85
N ARG A 50 6.93 -1.15 -0.98
CA ARG A 50 7.06 -1.31 0.47
C ARG A 50 6.32 -2.55 0.97
N ILE A 51 5.04 -2.69 0.60
CA ILE A 51 4.22 -3.88 0.91
C ILE A 51 4.93 -5.15 0.44
N GLN A 52 5.50 -5.14 -0.78
CA GLN A 52 6.23 -6.28 -1.30
C GLN A 52 7.45 -6.65 -0.44
N ASN A 53 8.21 -5.67 0.04
CA ASN A 53 9.36 -5.91 0.92
C ASN A 53 8.94 -6.48 2.28
N GLU A 54 7.88 -5.96 2.88
CA GLU A 54 7.34 -6.46 4.15
C GLU A 54 6.83 -7.91 4.01
N LEU A 55 6.16 -8.24 2.91
CA LEU A 55 5.76 -9.62 2.60
C LEU A 55 6.97 -10.55 2.38
N GLN A 56 8.07 -10.06 1.80
CA GLN A 56 9.29 -10.86 1.66
C GLN A 56 9.94 -11.19 3.01
N VAL A 57 9.83 -10.30 4.00
CA VAL A 57 10.30 -10.57 5.36
C VAL A 57 9.51 -11.72 5.99
N LEU A 58 8.18 -11.75 5.81
CA LEU A 58 7.33 -12.82 6.34
C LEU A 58 7.58 -14.20 5.70
N ARG A 59 8.20 -14.26 4.51
CA ARG A 59 8.50 -15.51 3.81
C ARG A 59 9.79 -16.20 4.32
N LYS A 60 10.64 -15.49 5.05
CA LYS A 60 11.93 -15.97 5.55
C LYS A 60 11.83 -16.43 7.00
#